data_AF-A0A260ZJA5-F1
#
_entry.id   AF-A0A260ZJA5-F1
#
_cell.length_a   1.000
_cell.length_b   1.000
_cell.length_c   1.000
_cell.angle_alpha   90.00
_cell.angle_beta   90.00
_cell.angle_gamma   90.00
#
_symmetry.space_group_name_H-M   'P 1'
#
loop_
_entity.id
_entity.type
_entity.pdbx_description
1 polymer ?
#
loop_
_entity_poly.entity_id
_entity_poly.type
_entity_poly.pdbx_seq_one_letter_code
_entity_poly.pdbx_strand_id
1 'polypeptide(L)'
;MEFLNFGTFPLFRLPTVVLREVLGIMTPIENTNLSLASSGAKTKVKLYWNTTKYLTEVQVLKQPLFVFYGKPTVWEYQITTNQEEADYEEETLNEFKKWFTYLKELMRFKICHILFDTDAFTNENQSIIDLLKPEIQSLCSFTIVGDTESDDDVAYILKDLPKSGSLILNGYLSAAFQGVIPPITPQLHIANGEWITFSQFIEFRAAEIIIHRCKLKGIQLNEFLRKWMRMESHRCLQNLSINISSTDDLQEICNLSHKVVQQDTPQFVELTFSREELKAGLEIQRHDGVTARLFLTEGNSGSILRMIVTGNTLI
;
A
#
# COMPACT_ATOMS: atom_id res chain seq x y z
N MET A 1 -1.74 57.53 -23.65
CA MET A 1 -1.57 56.09 -23.36
C MET A 1 -1.75 55.92 -21.87
N GLU A 2 -2.98 55.60 -21.45
CA GLU A 2 -3.25 55.20 -20.08
C GLU A 2 -2.66 53.80 -19.89
N PHE A 3 -1.71 53.68 -18.96
CA PHE A 3 -1.33 52.38 -18.43
C PHE A 3 -2.52 51.84 -17.66
N LEU A 4 -3.19 50.83 -18.21
CA LEU A 4 -4.12 49.99 -17.46
C LEU A 4 -3.33 49.33 -16.33
N ASN A 5 -3.38 49.94 -15.15
CA ASN A 5 -2.93 49.32 -13.93
C ASN A 5 -3.93 48.20 -13.64
N PHE A 6 -3.61 46.97 -14.08
CA PHE A 6 -4.40 45.79 -13.76
C PHE A 6 -4.33 45.59 -12.24
N GLY A 7 -5.23 46.25 -11.53
CA GLY A 7 -5.33 46.15 -10.09
C GLY A 7 -5.48 44.69 -9.69
N THR A 8 -4.86 44.32 -8.56
CA THR A 8 -4.94 42.98 -7.96
C THR A 8 -6.33 42.36 -8.11
N PHE A 9 -6.38 41.14 -8.63
CA PHE A 9 -7.61 40.38 -8.85
C PHE A 9 -8.51 40.45 -7.60
N PRO A 10 -9.82 40.78 -7.74
CA PRO A 10 -10.67 41.15 -6.60
C PRO A 10 -10.66 40.13 -5.44
N LEU A 11 -10.58 38.84 -5.75
CA LEU A 11 -10.48 37.77 -4.75
C LEU A 11 -9.30 37.96 -3.80
N PHE A 12 -8.16 38.46 -4.29
CA PHE A 12 -6.95 38.66 -3.46
C PHE A 12 -6.94 39.98 -2.68
N ARG A 13 -7.99 40.80 -2.83
CA ARG A 13 -8.23 41.96 -1.96
C ARG A 13 -9.04 41.60 -0.71
N LEU A 14 -9.58 40.39 -0.65
CA LEU A 14 -10.33 39.93 0.51
C LEU A 14 -9.43 39.81 1.74
N PRO A 15 -9.96 40.08 2.95
CA PRO A 15 -9.27 39.76 4.19
C PRO A 15 -8.86 38.29 4.24
N THR A 16 -7.70 37.98 4.84
CA THR A 16 -7.15 36.62 4.88
C THR A 16 -8.13 35.56 5.36
N VAL A 17 -8.99 35.90 6.33
CA VAL A 17 -10.03 35.00 6.85
C VAL A 17 -11.06 34.66 5.76
N VAL A 18 -11.60 35.67 5.07
CA VAL A 18 -12.60 35.46 4.01
C VAL A 18 -11.97 34.72 2.83
N LEU A 19 -10.74 35.06 2.47
CA LEU A 19 -10.02 34.35 1.40
C LEU A 19 -9.82 32.87 1.73
N ARG A 20 -9.54 32.53 3.00
CA ARG A 20 -9.43 31.13 3.44
C ARG A 20 -10.75 30.38 3.28
N GLU A 21 -11.88 30.99 3.64
CA GLU A 21 -13.20 30.36 3.45
C GLU A 21 -13.50 30.14 1.97
N VAL A 22 -13.15 31.09 1.09
CA VAL A 22 -13.34 30.92 -0.36
C VAL A 22 -12.46 29.80 -0.92
N LEU A 23 -11.20 29.72 -0.51
CA LEU A 23 -10.32 28.59 -0.90
C LEU A 23 -10.79 27.27 -0.27
N GLY A 24 -11.49 27.34 0.86
CA GLY A 24 -12.14 26.24 1.58
C GLY A 24 -13.27 25.55 0.82
N ILE A 25 -14.03 26.32 0.05
CA ILE A 25 -15.14 25.79 -0.76
C ILE A 25 -14.70 25.29 -2.14
N MET A 26 -13.51 25.69 -2.59
CA MET A 26 -12.94 25.25 -3.87
C MET A 26 -12.34 23.86 -3.74
N THR A 27 -12.49 23.06 -4.79
CA THR A 27 -11.81 21.76 -4.90
C THR A 27 -10.29 21.91 -4.92
N PRO A 28 -9.53 20.85 -4.58
CA PRO A 28 -8.08 20.81 -4.76
C PRO A 28 -7.62 21.28 -6.14
N ILE A 29 -8.29 20.85 -7.21
CA ILE A 29 -7.90 21.18 -8.58
C ILE A 29 -8.22 22.63 -8.93
N GLU A 30 -9.35 23.17 -8.49
CA GLU A 30 -9.68 24.59 -8.71
C GLU A 30 -8.71 25.51 -7.97
N ASN A 31 -8.34 25.15 -6.73
CA ASN A 31 -7.30 25.86 -5.99
C ASN A 31 -5.96 25.82 -6.75
N THR A 32 -5.62 24.67 -7.31
CA THR A 32 -4.39 24.49 -8.08
C THR A 32 -4.41 25.28 -9.40
N ASN A 33 -5.53 25.29 -10.12
CA ASN A 33 -5.71 26.11 -11.31
C ASN A 33 -5.67 27.61 -10.99
N LEU A 34 -6.28 28.03 -9.88
CA LEU A 34 -6.19 29.41 -9.39
C LEU A 34 -4.74 29.81 -9.12
N SER A 35 -3.94 28.89 -8.55
CA SER A 35 -2.52 29.16 -8.28
C SER A 35 -1.67 29.35 -9.54
N LEU A 36 -2.10 28.81 -10.69
CA LEU A 36 -1.44 29.03 -11.98
C LEU A 36 -1.73 30.41 -12.57
N ALA A 37 -2.78 31.11 -12.12
CA ALA A 37 -3.20 32.39 -12.70
C ALA A 37 -2.23 33.56 -12.43
N SER A 38 -1.51 33.55 -11.30
CA SER A 38 -0.48 34.55 -10.99
C SER A 38 0.40 34.13 -9.81
N SER A 39 1.59 34.74 -9.67
CA SER A 39 2.47 34.53 -8.50
C SER A 39 1.81 34.92 -7.17
N GLY A 40 0.96 35.96 -7.19
CA GLY A 40 0.16 36.37 -6.03
C GLY A 40 -0.87 35.30 -5.64
N ALA A 41 -1.58 34.75 -6.63
CA ALA A 41 -2.51 33.63 -6.43
C ALA A 41 -1.80 32.41 -5.85
N LYS A 42 -0.66 32.01 -6.46
CA LYS A 42 0.17 30.91 -5.99
C LYS A 42 0.55 31.05 -4.53
N THR A 43 0.99 32.25 -4.13
CA THR A 43 1.37 32.53 -2.73
C THR A 43 0.19 32.34 -1.77
N LYS A 44 -1.01 32.85 -2.13
CA LYS A 44 -2.21 32.74 -1.29
C LYS A 44 -2.71 31.30 -1.18
N VAL A 45 -2.78 30.59 -2.31
CA VAL A 45 -3.17 29.18 -2.37
C VAL A 45 -2.20 28.32 -1.56
N LYS A 46 -0.88 28.51 -1.72
CA LYS A 46 0.15 27.80 -0.95
C LYS A 46 -0.01 27.98 0.56
N LEU A 47 -0.27 29.22 1.00
CA LEU A 47 -0.53 29.51 2.42
C LEU A 47 -1.77 28.79 2.94
N TYR A 48 -2.84 28.72 2.14
CA TYR A 48 -4.03 27.95 2.48
C TYR A 48 -3.74 26.46 2.58
N TRP A 49 -3.11 25.86 1.57
CA TRP A 49 -2.77 24.44 1.56
C TRP A 49 -1.92 24.00 2.76
N ASN A 50 -1.01 24.83 3.24
CA ASN A 50 -0.22 24.55 4.43
C ASN A 50 -1.06 24.42 5.73
N THR A 51 -2.31 24.89 5.72
CA THR A 51 -3.25 24.71 6.84
C THR A 51 -4.14 23.47 6.69
N THR A 52 -4.16 22.87 5.50
CA THR A 52 -5.00 21.70 5.20
C THR A 52 -4.35 20.42 5.72
N LYS A 53 -5.18 19.39 5.93
CA LYS A 53 -4.75 18.06 6.37
C LYS A 53 -4.96 17.01 5.28
N TYR A 54 -4.98 17.43 4.02
CA TYR A 54 -5.14 16.49 2.91
C TYR A 54 -4.04 15.43 2.93
N LEU A 55 -4.44 14.19 2.74
CA LEU A 55 -3.54 13.11 2.34
C LEU A 55 -3.66 12.95 0.83
N THR A 56 -2.55 12.61 0.19
CA THR A 56 -2.48 12.44 -1.25
C THR A 56 -2.16 11.00 -1.58
N GLU A 57 -2.88 10.44 -2.53
CA GLU A 57 -2.51 9.21 -3.20
C GLU A 57 -2.09 9.52 -4.63
N VAL A 58 -1.05 8.82 -5.07
CA VAL A 58 -0.50 8.94 -6.41
C VAL A 58 -0.64 7.59 -7.09
N GLN A 59 -1.35 7.55 -8.21
CA GLN A 59 -1.48 6.34 -9.01
C GLN A 59 -0.75 6.53 -10.33
N VAL A 60 0.29 5.74 -10.55
CA VAL A 60 1.05 5.65 -11.80
C VAL A 60 0.45 4.49 -12.59
N LEU A 61 -0.58 4.81 -13.37
CA LEU A 61 -1.29 3.92 -14.28
C LEU A 61 -1.15 4.48 -15.69
N LYS A 62 -1.63 3.75 -16.72
CA LYS A 62 -1.72 4.28 -18.10
C LYS A 62 -2.44 5.64 -18.19
N GLN A 63 -3.36 5.87 -17.26
CA GLN A 63 -3.96 7.18 -17.00
C GLN A 63 -3.62 7.58 -15.56
N PRO A 64 -2.47 8.25 -15.35
CA PRO A 64 -2.04 8.63 -14.01
C PRO A 64 -3.05 9.54 -13.34
N LEU A 65 -3.18 9.41 -12.02
CA LEU A 65 -4.10 10.26 -11.27
C LEU A 65 -3.60 10.56 -9.86
N PHE A 66 -4.12 11.65 -9.33
CA PHE A 66 -3.94 12.09 -7.95
C PHE A 66 -5.26 12.00 -7.21
N VAL A 67 -5.26 11.36 -6.04
CA VAL A 67 -6.42 11.36 -5.14
C VAL A 67 -6.11 12.23 -3.94
N PHE A 68 -6.99 13.16 -3.61
CA PHE A 68 -6.89 14.01 -2.43
C PHE A 68 -7.98 13.63 -1.43
N TYR A 69 -7.57 13.22 -0.23
CA TYR A 69 -8.47 12.83 0.85
C TYR A 69 -8.68 14.00 1.81
N GLY A 70 -9.85 14.65 1.76
CA GLY A 70 -10.23 15.70 2.70
C GLY A 70 -11.56 15.43 3.35
N LYS A 71 -11.52 14.90 4.57
CA LYS A 71 -12.69 14.46 5.35
C LYS A 71 -13.86 15.48 5.25
N PRO A 72 -15.05 15.10 4.74
CA PRO A 72 -15.50 13.76 4.29
C PRO A 72 -15.35 13.48 2.78
N THR A 73 -14.85 14.44 1.99
CA THR A 73 -14.80 14.39 0.53
C THR A 73 -13.49 13.80 0.01
N VAL A 74 -13.57 13.13 -1.14
CA VAL A 74 -12.44 12.62 -1.90
C VAL A 74 -12.49 13.25 -3.29
N TRP A 75 -11.35 13.72 -3.78
CA TRP A 75 -11.25 14.26 -5.14
C TRP A 75 -10.24 13.45 -5.93
N GLU A 76 -10.63 13.04 -7.13
CA GLU A 76 -9.78 12.33 -8.07
C GLU A 76 -9.46 13.27 -9.22
N TYR A 77 -8.17 13.40 -9.53
CA TYR A 77 -7.69 14.18 -10.65
C TYR A 77 -6.87 13.30 -11.57
N GLN A 78 -7.51 12.88 -12.66
CA GLN A 78 -6.91 12.04 -13.69
C GLN A 78 -6.27 12.92 -14.78
N ILE A 79 -5.08 12.52 -15.20
CA ILE A 79 -4.38 13.13 -16.33
C ILE A 79 -4.83 12.45 -17.60
N THR A 80 -5.37 13.26 -18.51
CA THR A 80 -5.83 12.83 -19.83
C THR A 80 -5.23 13.73 -20.90
N THR A 81 -4.72 13.15 -21.98
CA THR A 81 -4.29 13.89 -23.17
C THR A 81 -5.22 13.57 -24.34
N ASN A 82 -5.35 14.48 -25.31
CA ASN A 82 -6.25 14.34 -26.46
C ASN A 82 -5.54 13.80 -27.73
N GLN A 83 -4.38 13.15 -27.56
CA GLN A 83 -3.51 12.77 -28.67
C GLN A 83 -3.68 11.31 -29.13
N GLU A 84 -3.14 11.02 -30.31
CA GLU A 84 -3.08 9.69 -30.91
C GLU A 84 -2.19 8.74 -30.07
N GLU A 85 -2.44 7.43 -30.15
CA GLU A 85 -1.87 6.41 -29.26
C GLU A 85 -0.33 6.40 -29.16
N ALA A 86 0.40 6.77 -30.22
CA ALA A 86 1.87 6.70 -30.24
C ALA A 86 2.55 7.80 -29.39
N ASP A 87 1.97 9.00 -29.35
CA ASP A 87 2.49 10.13 -28.55
C ASP A 87 1.81 10.20 -27.16
N TYR A 88 0.78 9.39 -26.94
CA TYR A 88 -0.06 9.40 -25.75
C TYR A 88 0.73 9.11 -24.47
N GLU A 89 1.56 8.06 -24.45
CA GLU A 89 2.30 7.65 -23.25
C GLU A 89 3.33 8.70 -22.82
N GLU A 90 4.13 9.21 -23.77
CA GLU A 90 5.17 10.20 -23.49
C GLU A 90 4.55 11.52 -23.00
N GLU A 91 3.52 12.02 -23.66
CA GLU A 91 2.86 13.28 -23.27
C GLU A 91 2.16 13.13 -21.91
N THR A 92 1.45 12.02 -21.70
CA THR A 92 0.76 11.73 -20.42
C THR A 92 1.77 11.67 -19.28
N LEU A 93 2.90 11.00 -19.48
CA LEU A 93 3.96 10.93 -18.49
C LEU A 93 4.58 12.30 -18.22
N ASN A 94 4.86 13.09 -19.26
CA ASN A 94 5.40 14.43 -19.12
C ASN A 94 4.46 15.36 -18.33
N GLU A 95 3.16 15.31 -18.64
CA GLU A 95 2.15 16.08 -17.92
C GLU A 95 2.01 15.59 -16.47
N PHE A 96 2.13 14.29 -16.21
CA PHE A 96 2.22 13.73 -14.86
C PHE A 96 3.42 14.25 -14.08
N LYS A 97 4.63 14.16 -14.64
CA LYS A 97 5.87 14.64 -13.98
C LYS A 97 5.76 16.15 -13.67
N LYS A 98 5.16 16.93 -14.59
CA LYS A 98 4.91 18.37 -14.43
C LYS A 98 3.90 18.66 -13.32
N TRP A 99 2.74 17.98 -13.31
CA TRP A 99 1.73 18.13 -12.25
C TRP A 99 2.28 17.72 -10.89
N PHE A 100 2.94 16.58 -10.79
CA PHE A 100 3.58 16.11 -9.56
C PHE A 100 4.53 17.18 -9.00
N THR A 101 5.42 17.70 -9.84
CA THR A 101 6.40 18.73 -9.45
C THR A 101 5.71 20.01 -9.00
N TYR A 102 4.66 20.44 -9.71
CA TYR A 102 3.92 21.64 -9.36
C TYR A 102 3.18 21.51 -8.03
N LEU A 103 2.47 20.39 -7.81
CA LEU A 103 1.76 20.11 -6.58
C LEU A 103 2.72 20.04 -5.39
N LYS A 104 3.87 19.37 -5.55
CA LYS A 104 4.94 19.33 -4.55
C LYS A 104 5.43 20.73 -4.17
N GLU A 105 5.49 21.68 -5.11
CA GLU A 105 5.87 23.05 -4.81
C GLU A 105 4.73 23.84 -4.13
N LEU A 106 3.48 23.57 -4.51
CA LEU A 106 2.30 24.30 -4.07
C LEU A 106 1.88 23.94 -2.64
N MET A 107 2.00 22.68 -2.25
CA MET A 107 1.51 22.17 -0.98
C MET A 107 2.54 21.29 -0.27
N ARG A 108 2.39 21.13 1.05
CA ARG A 108 3.12 20.08 1.77
C ARG A 108 2.58 18.71 1.33
N PHE A 109 3.25 18.12 0.35
CA PHE A 109 2.88 16.83 -0.22
C PHE A 109 2.99 15.73 0.86
N LYS A 110 1.86 15.12 1.23
CA LYS A 110 1.81 13.99 2.19
C LYS A 110 1.24 12.78 1.48
N ILE A 111 2.13 12.02 0.86
CA ILE A 111 1.74 10.80 0.16
C ILE A 111 1.38 9.73 1.20
N CYS A 112 0.13 9.27 1.19
CA CYS A 112 -0.34 8.19 2.06
C CYS A 112 -0.39 6.84 1.34
N HIS A 113 -0.54 6.84 0.01
CA HIS A 113 -0.60 5.63 -0.80
C HIS A 113 0.00 5.90 -2.18
N ILE A 114 0.75 4.92 -2.70
CA ILE A 114 1.19 4.87 -4.09
C ILE A 114 0.66 3.59 -4.71
N LEU A 115 -0.06 3.71 -5.82
CA LEU A 115 -0.37 2.60 -6.72
C LEU A 115 0.54 2.72 -7.94
N PHE A 116 1.29 1.68 -8.23
CA PHE A 116 2.28 1.68 -9.31
C PHE A 116 2.06 0.47 -10.21
N ASP A 117 1.68 0.73 -11.46
CA ASP A 117 1.56 -0.28 -12.51
C ASP A 117 2.86 -0.35 -13.30
N THR A 118 3.56 -1.49 -13.22
CA THR A 118 4.83 -1.70 -13.92
C THR A 118 4.66 -1.72 -15.44
N ASP A 119 3.45 -1.96 -15.93
CA ASP A 119 3.16 -2.04 -17.36
C ASP A 119 2.72 -0.68 -17.96
N ALA A 120 2.50 0.32 -17.11
CA ALA A 120 2.00 1.63 -17.54
C ALA A 120 3.04 2.43 -18.33
N PHE A 121 4.29 2.43 -17.87
CA PHE A 121 5.40 3.16 -18.49
C PHE A 121 6.70 2.34 -18.40
N THR A 122 6.71 1.15 -19.00
CA THR A 122 7.75 0.11 -18.84
C THR A 122 9.20 0.63 -18.94
N ASN A 123 9.49 1.53 -19.88
CA ASN A 123 10.84 2.08 -20.06
C ASN A 123 11.21 3.21 -19.08
N GLU A 124 10.23 3.72 -18.32
CA GLU A 124 10.34 4.91 -17.48
C GLU A 124 10.11 4.61 -15.99
N ASN A 125 9.84 3.35 -15.63
CA ASN A 125 9.55 2.92 -14.27
C ASN A 125 10.57 3.45 -13.26
N GLN A 126 11.86 3.26 -13.52
CA GLN A 126 12.94 3.77 -12.65
C GLN A 126 12.93 5.30 -12.53
N SER A 127 12.73 6.02 -13.63
CA SER A 127 12.66 7.49 -13.64
C SER A 127 11.50 8.00 -12.78
N ILE A 128 10.34 7.35 -12.86
CA ILE A 128 9.16 7.71 -12.08
C ILE A 128 9.39 7.41 -10.61
N ILE A 129 9.96 6.26 -10.28
CA ILE A 129 10.27 5.89 -8.89
C ILE A 129 11.26 6.87 -8.28
N ASP A 130 12.31 7.27 -9.00
CA ASP A 130 13.26 8.28 -8.55
C ASP A 130 12.60 9.65 -8.30
N LEU A 131 11.57 10.01 -9.10
CA LEU A 131 10.78 11.22 -8.88
C LEU A 131 9.93 11.15 -7.60
N LEU A 132 9.30 9.99 -7.33
CA LEU A 132 8.39 9.80 -6.19
C LEU A 132 9.14 9.63 -4.87
N LYS A 133 10.25 8.91 -4.89
CA LYS A 133 11.00 8.43 -3.73
C LYS A 133 11.34 9.48 -2.67
N PRO A 134 11.77 10.71 -3.01
CA PRO A 134 12.03 11.74 -2.01
C PRO A 134 10.81 12.15 -1.18
N GLU A 135 9.59 11.91 -1.70
CA GLU A 135 8.33 12.29 -1.07
C GLU A 135 7.66 11.13 -0.31
N ILE A 136 8.19 9.92 -0.41
CA ILE A 136 7.65 8.75 0.30
C ILE A 136 7.95 8.90 1.80
N GLN A 137 6.90 9.13 2.58
CA GLN A 137 6.98 9.29 4.04
C GLN A 137 6.91 7.92 4.73
N SER A 138 7.36 7.86 5.99
CA SER A 138 7.15 6.67 6.83
C SER A 138 5.66 6.35 6.92
N LEU A 139 5.32 5.05 6.86
CA LEU A 139 3.95 4.54 6.85
C LEU A 139 3.13 4.79 5.56
N CYS A 140 3.72 5.34 4.49
CA CYS A 140 3.07 5.34 3.17
C CYS A 140 2.81 3.90 2.71
N SER A 141 1.60 3.59 2.27
CA SER A 141 1.29 2.29 1.68
C SER A 141 1.73 2.25 0.22
N PHE A 142 2.09 1.07 -0.28
CA PHE A 142 2.59 0.88 -1.64
C PHE A 142 1.94 -0.35 -2.26
N THR A 143 1.27 -0.16 -3.40
CA THR A 143 0.67 -1.23 -4.18
C THR A 143 1.35 -1.30 -5.53
N ILE A 144 1.92 -2.45 -5.85
CA ILE A 144 2.56 -2.71 -7.14
C ILE A 144 1.67 -3.69 -7.91
N VAL A 145 1.27 -3.31 -9.12
CA VAL A 145 0.48 -4.13 -10.04
C VAL A 145 1.21 -4.29 -11.37
N GLY A 146 0.79 -5.26 -12.15
CA GLY A 146 1.31 -5.51 -13.49
C GLY A 146 0.86 -6.87 -13.99
N ASP A 147 0.50 -6.94 -15.27
CA ASP A 147 0.13 -8.16 -15.99
C ASP A 147 1.36 -8.82 -16.65
N THR A 148 2.48 -8.10 -16.80
CA THR A 148 3.74 -8.65 -17.32
C THR A 148 4.78 -8.93 -16.25
N GLU A 149 5.76 -9.78 -16.58
CA GLU A 149 6.88 -10.11 -15.68
C GLU A 149 7.80 -8.89 -15.54
N SER A 150 7.89 -8.33 -14.33
CA SER A 150 8.59 -7.07 -14.05
C SER A 150 9.61 -7.16 -12.90
N ASP A 151 10.33 -8.29 -12.84
CA ASP A 151 11.31 -8.61 -11.79
C ASP A 151 12.28 -7.46 -11.48
N ASP A 152 12.92 -6.89 -12.51
CA ASP A 152 13.93 -5.84 -12.33
C ASP A 152 13.33 -4.55 -11.77
N ASP A 153 12.14 -4.15 -12.25
CA ASP A 153 11.45 -2.96 -11.78
C ASP A 153 10.95 -3.13 -10.34
N VAL A 154 10.35 -4.28 -10.02
CA VAL A 154 9.90 -4.56 -8.65
C VAL A 154 11.09 -4.64 -7.70
N ALA A 155 12.19 -5.29 -8.09
CA ALA A 155 13.41 -5.31 -7.28
C ALA A 155 13.97 -3.90 -7.04
N TYR A 156 13.95 -3.06 -8.07
CA TYR A 156 14.38 -1.66 -7.98
C TYR A 156 13.51 -0.86 -7.00
N ILE A 157 12.18 -1.00 -7.09
CA ILE A 157 11.22 -0.35 -6.19
C ILE A 157 11.47 -0.76 -4.74
N LEU A 158 11.60 -2.07 -4.48
CA LEU A 158 11.75 -2.60 -3.13
C LEU A 158 13.07 -2.23 -2.46
N LYS A 159 14.16 -2.11 -3.22
CA LYS A 159 15.53 -1.93 -2.70
C LYS A 159 15.66 -0.74 -1.75
N ASP A 160 15.00 0.37 -2.06
CA ASP A 160 15.13 1.62 -1.34
C ASP A 160 13.80 2.13 -0.79
N LEU A 161 12.80 1.25 -0.71
CA LEU A 161 11.52 1.60 -0.13
C LEU A 161 11.75 1.88 1.37
N PRO A 162 11.34 3.06 1.88
CA PRO A 162 11.50 3.36 3.30
C PRO A 162 10.70 2.35 4.14
N LYS A 163 10.85 2.39 5.47
CA LYS A 163 9.94 1.65 6.38
C LYS A 163 8.50 2.13 6.13
N SER A 164 7.83 1.45 5.22
CA SER A 164 6.55 1.79 4.65
C SER A 164 5.43 1.27 5.51
N GLY A 165 4.22 1.71 5.18
CA GLY A 165 2.99 1.12 5.69
C GLY A 165 2.78 -0.22 5.00
N SER A 166 1.57 -0.47 4.51
CA SER A 166 1.26 -1.71 3.81
C SER A 166 2.05 -1.85 2.49
N LEU A 167 2.46 -3.06 2.16
CA LEU A 167 3.02 -3.42 0.85
C LEU A 167 2.12 -4.48 0.22
N ILE A 168 1.57 -4.16 -0.95
CA ILE A 168 0.73 -5.06 -1.74
C ILE A 168 1.46 -5.34 -3.06
N LEU A 169 1.83 -6.59 -3.29
CA LEU A 169 2.44 -7.07 -4.53
C LEU A 169 1.40 -7.89 -5.30
N ASN A 170 0.80 -7.25 -6.30
CA ASN A 170 -0.17 -7.84 -7.22
C ASN A 170 0.31 -7.74 -8.67
N GLY A 171 1.62 -7.92 -8.88
CA GLY A 171 2.23 -8.11 -10.19
C GLY A 171 2.60 -9.58 -10.43
N TYR A 172 2.95 -9.91 -11.68
CA TYR A 172 3.57 -11.18 -12.02
C TYR A 172 5.09 -11.08 -11.84
N LEU A 173 5.64 -11.98 -11.01
CA LEU A 173 7.08 -12.09 -10.76
C LEU A 173 7.54 -13.49 -11.17
N SER A 174 8.73 -13.57 -11.75
CA SER A 174 9.32 -14.83 -12.18
C SER A 174 9.61 -15.72 -10.97
N ALA A 175 9.64 -17.04 -11.19
CA ALA A 175 10.06 -17.98 -10.14
C ALA A 175 11.52 -17.80 -9.70
N ALA A 176 12.33 -17.06 -10.48
CA ALA A 176 13.72 -16.76 -10.16
C ALA A 176 13.88 -15.48 -9.33
N PHE A 177 12.82 -14.69 -9.15
CA PHE A 177 12.86 -13.42 -8.44
C PHE A 177 13.49 -13.53 -7.04
N GLN A 178 14.55 -12.74 -6.82
CA GLN A 178 15.30 -12.69 -5.55
C GLN A 178 15.15 -11.35 -4.81
N GLY A 179 14.08 -10.59 -5.09
CA GLY A 179 13.85 -9.31 -4.42
C GLY A 179 13.69 -9.47 -2.91
N VAL A 180 14.20 -8.48 -2.16
CA VAL A 180 14.14 -8.44 -0.71
C VAL A 180 12.98 -7.56 -0.28
N ILE A 181 12.02 -8.15 0.44
CA ILE A 181 10.95 -7.37 1.07
C ILE A 181 11.55 -6.51 2.19
N PRO A 182 11.29 -5.18 2.22
CA PRO A 182 11.79 -4.31 3.27
C PRO A 182 11.45 -4.82 4.68
N PRO A 183 12.37 -4.73 5.65
CA PRO A 183 12.29 -5.51 6.90
C PRO A 183 11.22 -5.07 7.92
N ILE A 184 10.30 -4.17 7.57
CA ILE A 184 9.20 -3.72 8.46
C ILE A 184 8.05 -3.21 7.59
N THR A 185 7.06 -4.06 7.36
CA THR A 185 5.82 -3.71 6.67
C THR A 185 4.66 -4.16 7.56
N PRO A 186 3.82 -3.28 8.11
CA PRO A 186 2.74 -3.70 8.99
C PRO A 186 1.81 -4.74 8.37
N GLN A 187 1.53 -4.62 7.07
CA GLN A 187 0.73 -5.54 6.28
C GLN A 187 1.44 -5.87 4.97
N LEU A 188 1.73 -7.15 4.76
CA LEU A 188 2.33 -7.67 3.54
C LEU A 188 1.32 -8.55 2.80
N HIS A 189 0.93 -8.14 1.60
CA HIS A 189 0.05 -8.93 0.74
C HIS A 189 0.77 -9.27 -0.56
N ILE A 190 0.83 -10.55 -0.92
CA ILE A 190 1.44 -11.03 -2.15
C ILE A 190 0.41 -11.90 -2.89
N ALA A 191 -0.03 -11.49 -4.07
CA ALA A 191 -1.03 -12.22 -4.86
C ALA A 191 -0.44 -13.42 -5.62
N ASN A 192 0.82 -13.32 -6.05
CA ASN A 192 1.54 -14.35 -6.80
C ASN A 192 2.80 -14.76 -6.05
N GLY A 193 2.65 -15.57 -4.99
CA GLY A 193 3.74 -15.98 -4.10
C GLY A 193 4.56 -17.19 -4.57
N GLU A 194 4.52 -17.54 -5.86
CA GLU A 194 5.18 -18.75 -6.37
C GLU A 194 6.72 -18.71 -6.28
N TRP A 195 7.28 -17.50 -6.30
CA TRP A 195 8.71 -17.22 -6.18
C TRP A 195 9.22 -17.29 -4.73
N ILE A 196 8.31 -17.33 -3.74
CA ILE A 196 8.69 -17.26 -2.33
C ILE A 196 9.27 -18.60 -1.89
N THR A 197 10.55 -18.57 -1.54
CA THR A 197 11.23 -19.68 -0.86
C THR A 197 10.97 -19.65 0.64
N PHE A 198 11.18 -20.78 1.33
CA PHE A 198 11.06 -20.83 2.79
C PHE A 198 12.06 -19.91 3.49
N SER A 199 13.27 -19.79 2.95
CA SER A 199 14.31 -18.88 3.47
C SER A 199 13.89 -17.42 3.35
N GLN A 200 13.21 -17.02 2.27
CA GLN A 200 12.65 -15.66 2.17
C GLN A 200 11.48 -15.46 3.13
N PHE A 201 10.57 -16.42 3.19
CA PHE A 201 9.38 -16.36 4.05
C PHE A 201 9.75 -16.17 5.52
N ILE A 202 10.75 -16.90 6.04
CA ILE A 202 11.11 -16.82 7.47
C ILE A 202 11.70 -15.46 7.88
N GLU A 203 12.20 -14.69 6.92
CA GLU A 203 12.77 -13.35 7.13
C GLU A 203 11.70 -12.25 7.10
N PHE A 204 10.45 -12.56 6.69
CA PHE A 204 9.38 -11.57 6.67
C PHE A 204 9.06 -11.06 8.07
N ARG A 205 8.83 -9.75 8.17
CA ARG A 205 8.50 -9.05 9.41
C ARG A 205 7.30 -8.14 9.19
N ALA A 206 6.12 -8.74 9.38
CA ALA A 206 4.84 -8.06 9.29
C ALA A 206 3.89 -8.53 10.40
N ALA A 207 2.93 -7.67 10.76
CA ALA A 207 1.84 -8.04 11.65
C ALA A 207 0.77 -8.83 10.90
N GLU A 208 0.57 -8.52 9.61
CA GLU A 208 -0.30 -9.27 8.73
C GLU A 208 0.46 -9.75 7.50
N ILE A 209 0.35 -11.04 7.20
CA ILE A 209 0.95 -11.67 6.03
C ILE A 209 -0.15 -12.43 5.28
N ILE A 210 -0.41 -12.01 4.05
CA ILE A 210 -1.35 -12.68 3.15
C ILE A 210 -0.57 -13.06 1.90
N ILE A 211 -0.44 -14.36 1.63
CA ILE A 211 0.28 -14.86 0.46
C ILE A 211 -0.63 -15.83 -0.28
N HIS A 212 -0.97 -15.47 -1.52
CA HIS A 212 -1.68 -16.34 -2.44
C HIS A 212 -0.70 -17.06 -3.37
N ARG A 213 -1.11 -18.22 -3.89
CA ARG A 213 -0.34 -19.02 -4.86
C ARG A 213 1.08 -19.37 -4.37
N CYS A 214 1.24 -19.56 -3.07
CA CYS A 214 2.51 -19.96 -2.49
C CYS A 214 2.82 -21.43 -2.77
N LYS A 215 4.10 -21.77 -2.98
CA LYS A 215 4.57 -23.16 -3.19
C LYS A 215 5.17 -23.81 -1.94
N LEU A 216 5.04 -23.17 -0.77
CA LEU A 216 5.50 -23.74 0.49
C LEU A 216 4.73 -25.02 0.83
N LYS A 217 5.47 -26.06 1.20
CA LYS A 217 4.92 -27.37 1.58
C LYS A 217 4.55 -27.40 3.06
N GLY A 218 3.70 -28.33 3.45
CA GLY A 218 3.27 -28.51 4.84
C GLY A 218 4.41 -28.74 5.81
N ILE A 219 5.48 -29.43 5.40
CA ILE A 219 6.69 -29.58 6.23
C ILE A 219 7.37 -28.23 6.53
N GLN A 220 7.40 -27.32 5.56
CA GLN A 220 7.97 -25.97 5.72
C GLN A 220 7.04 -25.10 6.58
N LEU A 221 5.72 -25.19 6.37
CA LEU A 221 4.74 -24.51 7.22
C LEU A 221 4.79 -25.02 8.67
N ASN A 222 4.94 -26.33 8.87
CA ASN A 222 5.12 -26.94 10.18
C ASN A 222 6.40 -26.42 10.85
N GLU A 223 7.52 -26.37 10.12
CA GLU A 223 8.76 -25.81 10.62
C GLU A 223 8.60 -24.35 11.04
N PHE A 224 7.95 -23.53 10.21
CA PHE A 224 7.60 -22.15 10.55
C PHE A 224 6.79 -22.08 11.85
N LEU A 225 5.73 -22.89 11.99
CA LEU A 225 4.89 -22.88 13.18
C LEU A 225 5.68 -23.28 14.44
N ARG A 226 6.59 -24.26 14.35
CA ARG A 226 7.51 -24.62 15.45
C ARG A 226 8.44 -23.47 15.80
N LYS A 227 9.01 -22.78 14.80
CA LYS A 227 9.85 -21.59 15.01
C LYS A 227 9.06 -20.46 15.67
N TRP A 228 7.83 -20.21 15.23
CA TRP A 228 6.94 -19.24 15.85
C TRP A 228 6.65 -19.62 17.30
N MET A 229 6.30 -20.88 17.59
CA MET A 229 6.06 -21.37 18.95
C MET A 229 7.30 -21.15 19.85
N ARG A 230 8.52 -21.35 19.32
CA ARG A 230 9.80 -21.10 20.01
C ARG A 230 10.23 -19.64 20.07
N MET A 231 9.43 -18.71 19.53
CA MET A 231 9.77 -17.29 19.39
C MET A 231 11.03 -17.03 18.54
N GLU A 232 11.37 -17.95 17.64
CA GLU A 232 12.51 -17.84 16.73
C GLU A 232 12.17 -17.04 15.46
N SER A 233 10.89 -16.88 15.11
CA SER A 233 10.43 -16.14 13.93
C SER A 233 9.12 -15.39 14.18
N HIS A 234 8.80 -14.42 13.31
CA HIS A 234 7.46 -13.80 13.19
C HIS A 234 6.84 -13.32 14.51
N ARG A 235 7.63 -12.69 15.39
CA ARG A 235 7.18 -12.29 16.73
C ARG A 235 6.01 -11.30 16.73
N CYS A 236 5.96 -10.42 15.73
CA CYS A 236 4.93 -9.38 15.57
C CYS A 236 3.67 -9.87 14.84
N LEU A 237 3.66 -11.11 14.34
CA LEU A 237 2.55 -11.64 13.55
C LEU A 237 1.26 -11.67 14.37
N GLN A 238 0.18 -11.21 13.75
CA GLN A 238 -1.19 -11.20 14.25
C GLN A 238 -2.12 -12.01 13.33
N ASN A 239 -1.93 -11.89 12.02
CA ASN A 239 -2.70 -12.60 11.00
C ASN A 239 -1.77 -13.21 9.94
N LEU A 240 -1.95 -14.50 9.66
CA LEU A 240 -1.36 -15.15 8.50
C LEU A 240 -2.46 -15.84 7.70
N SER A 241 -2.39 -15.66 6.38
CA SER A 241 -3.22 -16.35 5.40
C SER A 241 -2.32 -16.85 4.28
N ILE A 242 -2.24 -18.17 4.10
CA ILE A 242 -1.38 -18.80 3.09
C ILE A 242 -2.04 -20.03 2.47
N ASN A 243 -1.87 -20.22 1.16
CA ASN A 243 -2.38 -21.41 0.48
C ASN A 243 -1.74 -22.69 1.02
N ILE A 244 -2.52 -23.76 1.02
CA ILE A 244 -2.07 -25.14 1.27
C ILE A 244 -2.39 -25.96 0.02
N SER A 245 -1.43 -26.76 -0.43
CA SER A 245 -1.52 -27.43 -1.73
C SER A 245 -2.15 -28.82 -1.66
N SER A 246 -2.18 -29.46 -0.49
CA SER A 246 -2.59 -30.86 -0.37
C SER A 246 -3.11 -31.27 1.01
N THR A 247 -3.76 -32.43 1.07
CA THR A 247 -4.14 -33.09 2.33
C THR A 247 -2.91 -33.51 3.16
N ASP A 248 -1.81 -33.88 2.51
CA ASP A 248 -0.56 -34.24 3.19
C ASP A 248 0.01 -33.04 3.93
N ASP A 249 -0.08 -31.85 3.34
CA ASP A 249 0.34 -30.62 4.00
C ASP A 249 -0.45 -30.34 5.28
N LEU A 250 -1.75 -30.69 5.29
CA LEU A 250 -2.60 -30.59 6.48
C LEU A 250 -2.16 -31.57 7.57
N GLN A 251 -1.84 -32.81 7.20
CA GLN A 251 -1.37 -33.82 8.16
C GLN A 251 -0.08 -33.36 8.83
N GLU A 252 0.84 -32.78 8.06
CA GLU A 252 2.07 -32.21 8.62
C GLU A 252 1.77 -31.12 9.65
N ILE A 253 0.84 -30.19 9.38
CA ILE A 253 0.45 -29.15 10.34
C ILE A 253 -0.19 -29.76 11.60
N CYS A 254 -1.03 -30.79 11.45
CA CYS A 254 -1.67 -31.48 12.57
C CYS A 254 -0.68 -32.21 13.50
N ASN A 255 0.56 -32.50 13.05
CA ASN A 255 1.60 -33.13 13.87
C ASN A 255 2.24 -32.18 14.92
N LEU A 256 1.74 -30.95 15.05
CA LEU A 256 2.17 -30.01 16.10
C LEU A 256 1.57 -30.36 17.46
N SER A 257 2.19 -29.92 18.55
CA SER A 257 1.52 -29.93 19.85
C SER A 257 0.44 -28.85 19.85
N HIS A 258 -0.82 -29.27 19.93
CA HIS A 258 -1.97 -28.39 19.80
C HIS A 258 -3.13 -28.85 20.69
N LYS A 259 -4.10 -27.95 20.91
CA LYS A 259 -5.40 -28.26 21.50
C LYS A 259 -6.47 -28.08 20.45
N VAL A 260 -7.38 -29.04 20.32
CA VAL A 260 -8.54 -28.89 19.42
C VAL A 260 -9.56 -27.99 20.10
N VAL A 261 -9.99 -26.93 19.40
CA VAL A 261 -10.98 -25.97 19.89
C VAL A 261 -12.20 -26.01 18.97
N GLN A 262 -13.36 -26.28 19.56
CA GLN A 262 -14.65 -26.12 18.89
C GLN A 262 -15.15 -24.68 19.06
N GLN A 263 -15.92 -24.19 18.09
CA GLN A 263 -16.43 -22.84 18.09
C GLN A 263 -17.95 -22.88 17.88
N ASP A 264 -18.68 -23.05 18.98
CA ASP A 264 -20.15 -23.17 18.95
C ASP A 264 -20.85 -21.82 18.80
N THR A 265 -20.16 -20.75 19.18
CA THR A 265 -20.64 -19.36 19.08
C THR A 265 -19.62 -18.48 18.35
N PRO A 266 -20.05 -17.57 17.46
CA PRO A 266 -19.14 -16.66 16.78
C PRO A 266 -18.29 -15.85 17.76
N GLN A 267 -16.97 -15.88 17.59
CA GLN A 267 -16.02 -15.08 18.36
C GLN A 267 -15.17 -14.26 17.40
N PHE A 268 -14.94 -13.00 17.73
CA PHE A 268 -14.17 -12.09 16.89
C PHE A 268 -12.91 -11.62 17.61
N VAL A 269 -11.84 -11.39 16.85
CA VAL A 269 -10.61 -10.76 17.31
C VAL A 269 -10.41 -9.48 16.53
N GLU A 270 -10.20 -8.38 17.26
CA GLU A 270 -9.75 -7.11 16.69
C GLU A 270 -8.25 -7.20 16.46
N LEU A 271 -7.84 -7.08 15.20
CA LEU A 271 -6.45 -7.02 14.78
C LEU A 271 -6.12 -5.58 14.36
N THR A 272 -4.85 -5.32 14.06
CA THR A 272 -4.41 -3.97 13.67
C THR A 272 -5.14 -3.44 12.43
N PHE A 273 -5.48 -4.31 11.47
CA PHE A 273 -6.02 -3.93 10.16
C PHE A 273 -7.41 -4.49 9.85
N SER A 274 -7.86 -5.47 10.62
CA SER A 274 -9.11 -6.17 10.36
C SER A 274 -9.74 -6.69 11.63
N ARG A 275 -11.01 -7.07 11.50
CA ARG A 275 -11.75 -7.80 12.52
C ARG A 275 -12.04 -9.18 11.97
N GLU A 276 -11.49 -10.20 12.60
CA GLU A 276 -11.56 -11.56 12.10
C GLU A 276 -12.44 -12.45 12.98
N GLU A 277 -13.26 -13.28 12.35
CA GLU A 277 -13.99 -14.34 13.04
C GLU A 277 -13.07 -15.54 13.30
N LEU A 278 -12.99 -15.97 14.55
CA LEU A 278 -12.35 -17.22 14.92
C LEU A 278 -13.26 -18.39 14.56
N LYS A 279 -12.71 -19.38 13.87
CA LYS A 279 -13.38 -20.64 13.57
C LYS A 279 -12.86 -21.77 14.45
N ALA A 280 -13.60 -22.88 14.48
CA ALA A 280 -13.11 -24.12 15.07
C ALA A 280 -11.79 -24.54 14.39
N GLY A 281 -10.86 -25.09 15.17
CA GLY A 281 -9.52 -25.38 14.66
C GLY A 281 -8.54 -25.83 15.73
N LEU A 282 -7.26 -25.67 15.43
CA LEU A 282 -6.16 -26.05 16.31
C LEU A 282 -5.64 -24.81 17.03
N GLU A 283 -5.52 -24.88 18.34
CA GLU A 283 -4.86 -23.86 19.14
C GLU A 283 -3.43 -24.31 19.45
N ILE A 284 -2.48 -23.45 19.10
CA ILE A 284 -1.06 -23.62 19.43
C ILE A 284 -0.65 -22.51 20.39
N GLN A 285 0.35 -22.81 21.24
CA GLN A 285 0.86 -21.87 22.22
C GLN A 285 2.35 -21.60 21.98
N ARG A 286 2.71 -20.33 22.02
CA ARG A 286 4.09 -19.84 21.97
C ARG A 286 4.69 -19.82 23.36
N HIS A 287 6.03 -19.89 23.45
CA HIS A 287 6.77 -19.99 24.71
C HIS A 287 6.54 -18.82 25.68
N ASP A 288 6.11 -17.65 25.20
CA ASP A 288 5.69 -16.50 26.02
C ASP A 288 4.24 -16.58 26.53
N GLY A 289 3.54 -17.67 26.23
CA GLY A 289 2.15 -17.90 26.60
C GLY A 289 1.14 -17.42 25.55
N VAL A 290 1.58 -16.67 24.53
CA VAL A 290 0.70 -16.18 23.45
C VAL A 290 0.15 -17.35 22.65
N THR A 291 -1.16 -17.37 22.44
CA THR A 291 -1.85 -18.40 21.66
C THR A 291 -2.17 -17.94 20.25
N ALA A 292 -2.29 -18.89 19.33
CA ALA A 292 -2.82 -18.66 18.00
C ALA A 292 -3.80 -19.78 17.60
N ARG A 293 -4.83 -19.42 16.84
CA ARG A 293 -5.81 -20.34 16.28
C ARG A 293 -5.52 -20.59 14.81
N LEU A 294 -5.34 -21.86 14.47
CA LEU A 294 -5.14 -22.37 13.12
C LEU A 294 -6.44 -22.98 12.62
N PHE A 295 -6.90 -22.56 11.45
CA PHE A 295 -8.08 -23.16 10.81
C PHE A 295 -8.01 -23.02 9.30
N LEU A 296 -8.83 -23.81 8.62
CA LEU A 296 -8.92 -23.78 7.17
C LEU A 296 -10.09 -22.94 6.71
N THR A 297 -9.87 -22.23 5.61
CA THR A 297 -10.93 -21.58 4.85
C THR A 297 -10.81 -21.96 3.39
N GLU A 298 -11.94 -22.00 2.69
CA GLU A 298 -11.93 -22.10 1.24
C GLU A 298 -11.58 -20.74 0.63
N GLY A 299 -10.68 -20.75 -0.35
CA GLY A 299 -10.40 -19.61 -1.21
C GLY A 299 -10.58 -19.97 -2.67
N ASN A 300 -10.56 -18.95 -3.54
CA ASN A 300 -10.76 -19.11 -4.99
C ASN A 300 -9.74 -20.06 -5.65
N SER A 301 -8.59 -20.27 -5.03
CA SER A 301 -7.48 -21.10 -5.54
C SER A 301 -7.23 -22.37 -4.70
N GLY A 302 -8.15 -22.75 -3.82
CA GLY A 302 -8.05 -23.93 -2.96
C GLY A 302 -8.06 -23.61 -1.46
N SER A 303 -7.58 -24.54 -0.65
CA SER A 303 -7.55 -24.41 0.81
C SER A 303 -6.53 -23.37 1.25
N ILE A 304 -6.93 -22.55 2.22
CA ILE A 304 -6.09 -21.53 2.85
C ILE A 304 -5.91 -21.88 4.32
N LEU A 305 -4.66 -21.94 4.78
CA LEU A 305 -4.32 -21.92 6.20
C LEU A 305 -4.50 -20.51 6.72
N ARG A 306 -5.37 -20.34 7.71
CA ARG A 306 -5.45 -19.13 8.52
C ARG A 306 -4.80 -19.39 9.86
N MET A 307 -4.00 -18.44 10.32
CA MET A 307 -3.46 -18.37 11.67
C MET A 307 -3.77 -16.98 12.24
N ILE A 308 -4.57 -16.95 13.30
CA ILE A 308 -4.94 -15.71 14.00
C ILE A 308 -4.38 -15.77 15.42
N VAL A 309 -3.55 -14.79 15.79
CA VAL A 309 -2.99 -14.70 17.13
C VAL A 309 -4.04 -14.13 18.08
N THR A 310 -4.33 -14.84 19.16
CA THR A 310 -5.41 -14.53 20.11
C THR A 310 -4.89 -14.02 21.46
N GLY A 311 -3.60 -14.19 21.74
CA GLY A 311 -3.03 -14.06 23.08
C GLY A 311 -2.31 -12.75 23.43
N ASN A 312 -2.44 -11.67 22.67
CA ASN A 312 -1.87 -10.35 23.03
C ASN A 312 -2.50 -9.22 22.20
N THR A 313 -3.75 -8.84 22.50
CA THR A 313 -4.26 -7.52 22.16
C THR A 313 -3.82 -6.56 23.26
N LEU A 314 -2.55 -6.13 23.21
CA LEU A 314 -2.19 -4.88 23.86
C LEU A 314 -2.88 -3.77 23.09
N ILE A 315 -3.89 -3.19 23.75
CA ILE A 315 -4.45 -1.87 23.45
C ILE A 315 -3.34 -0.83 23.59
#